data_AF-A0A392VXY1-F1
#
_entry.id   AF-A0A392VXY1-F1
#
_cell.length_a   1.000
_cell.length_b   1.000
_cell.length_c   1.000
_cell.angle_alpha   90.00
_cell.angle_beta   90.00
_cell.angle_gamma   90.00
#
_symmetry.space_group_name_H-M   'P 1'
#
loop_
_entity.id
_entity.type
_entity.pdbx_description
1 polymer ?
#
loop_
_entity_poly.entity_id
_entity_poly.type
_entity_poly.pdbx_seq_one_letter_code
_entity_poly.pdbx_strand_id
1 'polypeptide(L)' 'MRVAMANAEVDDDVLGRDPSCVQLEKEMAKITGKEAALFVPSGTMG' A
#
# COMPACT_ATOMS: atom_id res chain seq x y z
N MET A 1 -9.45 12.34 -3.81
CA MET A 1 -9.16 10.94 -4.20
C MET A 1 -8.62 10.84 -5.62
N ARG A 2 -9.39 11.13 -6.68
CA ARG A 2 -8.92 10.99 -8.08
C ARG A 2 -7.66 11.78 -8.41
N VAL A 3 -7.54 13.03 -7.94
CA VAL A 3 -6.32 13.84 -8.10
C VAL A 3 -5.13 13.23 -7.37
N ALA A 4 -5.32 12.67 -6.18
CA ALA A 4 -4.24 12.02 -5.43
C ALA A 4 -3.78 10.74 -6.14
N MET A 5 -4.71 9.92 -6.64
CA MET A 5 -4.39 8.71 -7.42
C MET A 5 -3.63 9.05 -8.71
N ALA A 6 -4.04 10.11 -9.42
CA ALA A 6 -3.40 10.53 -10.65
C ALA A 6 -1.97 11.10 -10.45
N ASN A 7 -1.68 11.60 -9.26
CA ASN A 7 -0.39 12.20 -8.91
C ASN A 7 0.49 11.28 -8.05
N ALA A 8 0.04 10.05 -7.75
CA ALA A 8 0.79 9.12 -6.92
C ALA A 8 2.03 8.64 -7.66
N GLU A 9 3.17 8.56 -6.96
CA GLU A 9 4.37 7.92 -7.48
C GLU A 9 4.17 6.40 -7.43
N VAL A 10 4.46 5.71 -8.53
CA VAL A 10 4.22 4.27 -8.70
C VAL A 10 5.45 3.60 -9.31
N ASP A 11 5.65 2.33 -9.00
CA ASP A 11 6.70 1.47 -9.58
C ASP A 11 6.29 -0.01 -9.44
N ASP A 12 7.22 -0.94 -9.67
CA ASP A 12 6.99 -2.38 -9.55
C ASP A 12 6.87 -2.85 -8.09
N ASP A 13 5.65 -3.21 -7.69
CA ASP A 13 5.34 -3.72 -6.34
C ASP A 13 5.85 -5.15 -6.09
N VAL A 14 5.95 -6.00 -7.12
CA VAL A 14 6.49 -7.36 -6.98
C VAL A 14 7.98 -7.31 -6.60
N LEU A 15 8.69 -6.29 -7.07
CA LEU A 15 10.07 -5.99 -6.69
C LEU A 15 10.20 -5.11 -5.43
N GLY A 16 9.07 -4.73 -4.81
CA GLY A 16 9.03 -3.89 -3.60
C GLY A 16 9.44 -2.44 -3.83
N ARG A 17 9.25 -1.91 -5.04
CA ARG A 17 9.68 -0.56 -5.41
C ARG A 17 8.54 0.46 -5.42
N ASP A 18 7.28 0.02 -5.44
CA ASP A 18 6.14 0.94 -5.44
C ASP A 18 6.08 1.75 -4.13
N PRO A 19 6.35 3.07 -4.17
CA PRO A 19 6.42 3.87 -2.95
C PRO A 19 5.04 4.12 -2.35
N SER A 20 3.97 4.06 -3.14
CA SER A 20 2.60 4.26 -2.68
C SER A 20 2.10 3.05 -1.90
N CYS A 21 2.35 1.82 -2.39
CA CYS A 21 2.04 0.58 -1.66
C CYS A 21 2.79 0.52 -0.33
N VAL A 22 4.11 0.75 -0.35
CA VAL A 22 4.96 0.71 0.86
C VAL A 22 4.50 1.71 1.92
N GLN A 23 4.09 2.92 1.51
CA GLN A 23 3.57 3.92 2.45
C GLN A 23 2.23 3.48 3.08
N LEU A 24 1.30 2.99 2.26
CA LEU A 24 0.01 2.50 2.73
C LEU A 24 0.18 1.38 3.75
N GLU A 25 1.01 0.38 3.44
CA GLU A 25 1.24 -0.78 4.29
C GLU A 25 1.89 -0.40 5.62
N LYS A 26 2.89 0.48 5.61
CA LYS A 26 3.53 1.00 6.84
C LYS A 26 2.52 1.71 7.74
N GLU A 27 1.68 2.57 7.18
CA GLU A 27 0.67 3.28 7.96
C GLU A 27 -0.39 2.32 8.51
N MET A 28 -0.84 1.33 7.72
CA MET A 28 -1.81 0.33 8.19
C MET A 28 -1.24 -0.57 9.29
N ALA A 29 0.02 -1.00 9.17
CA ALA A 29 0.70 -1.78 10.22
C ALA A 29 0.75 -0.98 11.54
N LYS A 30 1.09 0.31 11.47
CA LYS A 30 1.09 1.22 12.62
C LYS A 30 -0.29 1.40 13.23
N ILE A 31 -1.33 1.65 12.42
CA ILE A 31 -2.70 1.86 12.90
C ILE A 31 -3.24 0.60 13.60
N THR A 32 -2.92 -0.58 13.07
CA THR A 32 -3.41 -1.86 13.59
C THR A 32 -2.54 -2.46 14.70
N GLY A 33 -1.39 -1.85 15.01
CA GLY A 33 -0.43 -2.35 15.99
C GLY A 33 0.19 -3.69 15.58
N LYS A 34 0.42 -3.87 14.28
CA LYS A 34 1.05 -5.07 13.69
C LYS A 34 2.45 -4.75 13.17
N GLU A 35 3.26 -5.79 13.00
CA GLU A 35 4.62 -5.65 12.49
C GLU A 35 4.65 -5.23 11.00
N ALA A 36 3.65 -5.69 10.23
CA ALA A 36 3.53 -5.41 8.81
C ALA A 36 2.05 -5.44 8.35
N ALA A 37 1.80 -4.94 7.15
CA ALA A 37 0.55 -5.06 6.41
C ALA A 37 0.85 -5.34 4.93
N LEU A 38 -0.16 -5.78 4.18
CA LEU A 38 -0.04 -6.08 2.74
C LEU A 38 -1.26 -5.54 2.00
N PHE A 39 -1.05 -4.83 0.90
CA PHE A 39 -2.13 -4.39 0.02
C PHE A 39 -2.59 -5.54 -0.87
N VAL A 40 -3.90 -5.79 -0.91
CA VAL A 40 -4.51 -6.84 -1.76
C VAL A 40 -5.66 -6.28 -2.59
N PRO A 41 -5.95 -6.85 -3.78
CA PRO A 41 -7.02 -6.35 -4.66
C PRO A 41 -8.44 -6.48 -4.10
N SER A 42 -8.66 -7.34 -3.11
CA SER A 42 -10.01 -7.58 -2.56
C SER A 42 -9.98 -8.08 -1.13
N GLY A 43 -11.09 -7.88 -0.40
CA GLY A 43 -11.24 -8.39 0.96
C GLY A 43 -11.39 -9.91 1.08
N THR A 44 -11.65 -10.65 0.00
CA THR A 44 -11.65 -12.12 0.02
C THR A 44 -10.23 -12.71 -0.04
N MET A 45 -9.27 -11.93 -0.55
CA MET A 45 -7.87 -12.35 -0.62
C MET A 45 -7.11 -12.08 0.69
N GLY A 46 -7.45 -11.01 1.40
CA GLY A 46 -6.77 -10.54 2.61
C GLY A 46 -7.33 -11.05 3.93
#